data_AF-A0A1D2N5Y3-F1
#
_entry.id   AF-A0A1D2N5Y3-F1
#
_cell.length_a   1.000
_cell.length_b   1.000
_cell.length_c   1.000
_cell.angle_alpha   90.00
_cell.angle_beta   90.00
_cell.angle_gamma   90.00
#
_symmetry.space_group_name_H-M   'P 1'
#
loop_
_entity.id
_entity.type
_entity.pdbx_description
1 polymer ?
#
loop_
_entity_poly.entity_id
_entity_poly.type
_entity_poly.pdbx_seq_one_letter_code
_entity_poly.pdbx_strand_id
1 'polypeptide(L)'
;MKPKKMNNYTRLRTEEARKRAAEEEAEREKLAAAEEARLASLARLAEEEARLKQVTTVPVTKEEKRKDLLAWLRSIPLSDKFFDRIDRVFSSGVLIAEVINYFCPDICDKRQYFQWNSSKNKQSNWEALNYKVFPKLGFRLNGKHIANILNPFSCGKFQKNCERGFFIYKLLFRIRDKLAELNPSVFDYRSLSYVPPSTSCTDNNCETTKRPPKRELRNMLDNPCYSKIELLIASGYYDEKEIEKRQKEKEQRDREKAKNSSTSFSSHCTIMDAPEEVC
;
A
#
# COMPACT_ATOMS: atom_id res chain seq x y z
N MET A 1 -91.02 51.47 5.68
CA MET A 1 -91.00 50.26 4.82
C MET A 1 -91.00 49.02 5.72
N LYS A 2 -92.06 48.21 5.71
CA LYS A 2 -92.10 46.95 6.49
C LYS A 2 -91.22 45.90 5.78
N PRO A 3 -90.35 45.17 6.48
CA PRO A 3 -89.48 44.18 5.84
C PRO A 3 -90.33 43.09 5.18
N LYS A 4 -90.05 42.78 3.91
CA LYS A 4 -90.72 41.69 3.18
C LYS A 4 -90.46 40.39 3.94
N LYS A 5 -91.52 39.72 4.42
CA LYS A 5 -91.42 38.39 5.02
C LYS A 5 -90.94 37.42 3.94
N MET A 6 -89.77 36.83 4.15
CA MET A 6 -89.15 35.89 3.22
C MET A 6 -89.99 34.60 3.18
N ASN A 7 -90.26 34.08 1.98
CA ASN A 7 -91.06 32.86 1.78
C ASN A 7 -90.32 31.64 2.40
N ASN A 8 -91.04 30.68 2.99
CA ASN A 8 -90.47 29.45 3.56
C ASN A 8 -89.57 28.70 2.55
N TYR A 9 -89.93 28.72 1.26
CA TYR A 9 -89.13 28.11 0.20
C TYR A 9 -87.75 28.76 0.02
N THR A 10 -87.65 30.09 0.13
CA THR A 10 -86.35 30.78 0.01
C THR A 10 -85.49 30.56 1.24
N ARG A 11 -86.07 30.39 2.43
CA ARG A 11 -85.35 30.07 3.65
C ARG A 11 -84.72 28.67 3.61
N LEU A 12 -85.47 27.66 3.19
CA LEU A 12 -84.96 26.28 3.02
C LEU A 12 -83.82 26.23 2.00
N ARG A 13 -83.97 26.91 0.85
CA ARG A 13 -82.92 27.00 -0.17
C ARG A 13 -81.64 27.68 0.35
N THR A 14 -81.77 28.71 1.19
CA THR A 14 -80.60 29.36 1.82
C THR A 14 -79.93 28.49 2.87
N GLU A 15 -80.68 27.68 3.62
CA GLU A 15 -80.13 26.74 4.60
C GLU A 15 -79.43 25.56 3.92
N GLU A 16 -80.00 25.03 2.84
CA GLU A 16 -79.34 24.02 2.00
C GLU A 16 -78.07 24.54 1.33
N ALA A 17 -78.10 25.78 0.81
CA ALA A 17 -76.92 26.42 0.25
C ALA A 17 -75.81 26.61 1.29
N ARG A 18 -76.16 26.97 2.54
CA ARG A 18 -75.20 27.07 3.65
C ARG A 18 -74.62 25.71 4.05
N LYS A 19 -75.44 24.66 4.08
CA LYS A 19 -74.98 23.29 4.36
C LYS A 19 -74.00 22.80 3.28
N ARG A 20 -74.32 23.02 2.00
CA ARG A 20 -73.42 22.68 0.88
C ARG A 20 -72.12 23.49 0.94
N ALA A 21 -72.19 24.78 1.26
CA ALA A 21 -70.99 25.61 1.44
C ALA A 21 -70.11 25.12 2.60
N ALA A 22 -70.71 24.74 3.73
CA ALA A 22 -69.97 24.19 4.88
C ALA A 22 -69.37 22.81 4.58
N GLU A 23 -70.06 21.96 3.83
CA GLU A 23 -69.55 20.66 3.40
C GLU A 23 -68.39 20.81 2.39
N GLU A 24 -68.51 21.74 1.45
CA GLU A 24 -67.44 22.08 0.50
C GLU A 24 -66.21 22.68 1.22
N GLU A 25 -66.42 23.50 2.24
CA GLU A 25 -65.36 24.04 3.09
C GLU A 25 -64.65 22.94 3.89
N ALA A 26 -65.41 22.01 4.49
CA ALA A 26 -64.86 20.87 5.20
C ALA A 26 -64.09 19.92 4.27
N GLU A 27 -64.57 19.69 3.04
CA GLU A 27 -63.84 18.89 2.05
C GLU A 27 -62.55 19.58 1.58
N ARG A 28 -62.56 20.91 1.41
CA ARG A 28 -61.35 21.68 1.12
C ARG A 28 -60.33 21.61 2.25
N GLU A 29 -60.78 21.69 3.50
CA GLU A 29 -59.92 21.58 4.68
C GLU A 29 -59.29 20.17 4.78
N LYS A 30 -60.07 19.12 4.53
CA LYS A 30 -59.54 17.74 4.47
C LYS A 30 -58.49 17.57 3.37
N LEU A 31 -58.73 18.15 2.20
CA LEU A 31 -57.79 18.07 1.08
C LEU A 31 -56.50 18.84 1.37
N ALA A 32 -56.61 20.02 1.98
CA ALA A 32 -55.46 20.81 2.43
C ALA A 32 -54.64 20.08 3.50
N ALA A 33 -55.30 19.48 4.50
CA ALA A 33 -54.64 18.67 5.52
C ALA A 33 -53.94 17.44 4.94
N ALA A 34 -54.53 16.79 3.93
CA ALA A 34 -53.92 15.66 3.24
C ALA A 34 -52.69 16.07 2.40
N GLU A 35 -52.75 17.23 1.74
CA GLU A 35 -51.61 17.80 1.01
C GLU A 35 -50.46 18.17 1.97
N GLU A 36 -50.77 18.82 3.09
CA GLU A 36 -49.80 19.16 4.14
C GLU A 36 -49.13 17.91 4.71
N ALA A 37 -49.90 16.86 5.02
CA ALA A 37 -49.37 15.59 5.48
C ALA A 37 -48.44 14.93 4.45
N ARG A 38 -48.79 15.00 3.15
CA ARG A 38 -47.96 14.50 2.06
C ARG A 38 -46.65 15.29 1.96
N LEU A 39 -46.71 16.63 2.02
CA LEU A 39 -45.51 17.46 2.00
C LEU A 39 -44.59 17.18 3.20
N ALA A 40 -45.16 16.96 4.39
CA ALA A 40 -44.40 16.58 5.58
C ALA A 40 -43.69 15.22 5.43
N SER A 41 -44.33 14.24 4.78
CA SER A 41 -43.71 12.94 4.48
C SER A 41 -42.54 13.07 3.49
N LEU A 42 -42.67 13.91 2.46
CA LEU A 42 -41.61 14.17 1.49
C LEU A 42 -40.42 14.89 2.14
N ALA A 43 -40.67 15.85 3.03
CA ALA A 43 -39.63 16.51 3.80
C ALA A 43 -38.84 15.52 4.67
N ARG A 44 -39.53 14.57 5.33
CA ARG A 44 -38.88 13.50 6.10
C ARG A 44 -37.99 12.59 5.25
N LEU A 45 -38.47 12.19 4.06
CA LEU A 45 -37.67 11.40 3.12
C LEU A 45 -36.44 12.18 2.64
N ALA A 46 -36.58 13.47 2.34
CA ALA A 46 -35.47 14.32 1.94
C ALA A 46 -34.41 14.48 3.06
N GLU A 47 -34.86 14.58 4.32
CA GLU A 47 -33.97 14.62 5.48
C GLU A 47 -33.23 13.29 5.67
N GLU A 48 -33.91 12.14 5.50
CA GLU A 48 -33.30 10.81 5.55
C GLU A 48 -32.26 10.62 4.43
N GLU A 49 -32.58 11.03 3.20
CA GLU A 49 -31.63 11.02 2.08
C GLU A 49 -30.40 11.91 2.35
N ALA A 50 -30.59 13.09 2.95
CA ALA A 50 -29.49 13.97 3.33
C ALA A 50 -28.59 13.34 4.41
N ARG A 51 -29.19 12.62 5.37
CA ARG A 51 -28.47 11.88 6.40
C ARG A 51 -27.66 10.71 5.84
N LEU A 52 -28.23 9.95 4.90
CA LEU A 52 -27.53 8.87 4.19
C LEU A 52 -26.34 9.38 3.37
N LYS A 53 -26.49 10.55 2.74
CA LYS A 53 -25.38 11.25 2.06
C LYS A 53 -24.29 11.68 3.06
N GLN A 54 -24.64 12.15 4.25
CA GLN A 54 -23.63 12.49 5.27
C GLN A 54 -22.81 11.28 5.76
N VAL A 55 -23.46 10.13 6.00
CA VAL A 55 -22.79 8.90 6.47
C VAL A 55 -21.77 8.35 5.45
N THR A 56 -22.00 8.56 4.15
CA THR A 56 -21.09 8.13 3.08
C THR A 56 -19.97 9.15 2.78
N THR A 57 -20.09 10.39 3.26
CA THR A 57 -19.15 11.49 2.95
C THR A 57 -18.09 11.78 4.01
N VAL A 58 -17.92 10.94 5.04
CA VAL A 58 -16.77 11.09 5.95
C VAL A 58 -15.50 11.10 5.08
N PRO A 59 -14.74 12.21 5.04
CA PRO A 59 -13.62 12.34 4.11
C PRO A 59 -12.55 11.36 4.56
N VAL A 60 -12.51 10.18 3.90
CA VAL A 60 -11.54 9.13 4.21
C VAL A 60 -10.15 9.76 4.16
N THR A 61 -9.51 9.87 5.32
CA THR A 61 -8.25 10.59 5.43
C THR A 61 -7.19 9.84 4.61
N LYS A 62 -6.16 10.55 4.14
CA LYS A 62 -5.04 9.92 3.43
C LYS A 62 -4.41 8.77 4.24
N GLU A 63 -4.42 8.91 5.57
CA GLU A 63 -3.93 7.89 6.48
C GLU A 63 -4.84 6.67 6.54
N GLU A 64 -6.16 6.85 6.59
CA GLU A 64 -7.14 5.76 6.53
C GLU A 64 -7.03 4.98 5.22
N LYS A 65 -6.91 5.66 4.07
CA LYS A 65 -6.68 4.99 2.78
C LYS A 65 -5.43 4.11 2.82
N ARG A 66 -4.36 4.60 3.47
CA ARG A 66 -3.12 3.84 3.64
C ARG A 66 -3.32 2.62 4.54
N LYS A 67 -4.07 2.76 5.64
CA LYS A 67 -4.40 1.67 6.57
C LYS A 67 -5.26 0.61 5.88
N ASP A 68 -6.25 1.01 5.10
CA ASP A 68 -7.09 0.11 4.30
C ASP A 68 -6.26 -0.67 3.26
N LEU A 69 -5.39 0.01 2.51
CA LEU A 69 -4.47 -0.66 1.58
C LEU A 69 -3.57 -1.68 2.28
N LEU A 70 -3.06 -1.34 3.46
CA LEU A 70 -2.23 -2.22 4.28
C LEU A 70 -3.02 -3.43 4.80
N ALA A 71 -4.28 -3.26 5.18
CA ALA A 71 -5.16 -4.35 5.58
C ALA A 71 -5.42 -5.30 4.41
N TRP A 72 -5.70 -4.75 3.23
CA TRP A 72 -5.83 -5.52 1.99
C TRP A 72 -4.57 -6.33 1.65
N LEU A 73 -3.37 -5.73 1.75
CA LEU A 73 -2.13 -6.46 1.50
C LEU A 73 -1.90 -7.60 2.50
N ARG A 74 -2.35 -7.43 3.75
CA ARG A 74 -2.23 -8.45 4.80
C ARG A 74 -3.22 -9.61 4.65
N SER A 75 -4.32 -9.43 3.94
CA SER A 75 -5.26 -10.53 3.68
C SER A 75 -4.77 -11.50 2.59
N ILE A 76 -3.74 -11.11 1.84
CA ILE A 76 -3.13 -11.95 0.79
C ILE A 76 -2.01 -12.79 1.40
N PRO A 77 -1.93 -14.11 1.12
CA PRO A 77 -0.85 -14.98 1.60
C PRO A 77 0.46 -14.75 0.83
N LEU A 78 1.10 -13.60 1.06
CA LEU A 78 2.39 -13.23 0.48
C LEU A 78 3.56 -13.87 1.23
N SER A 79 4.71 -14.00 0.55
CA SER A 79 5.92 -14.60 1.12
C SER A 79 6.52 -13.76 2.26
N ASP A 80 6.36 -12.44 2.21
CA ASP A 80 6.73 -11.53 3.29
C ASP A 80 5.46 -11.02 4.00
N LYS A 81 5.47 -11.06 5.33
CA LYS A 81 4.34 -10.65 6.18
C LYS A 81 4.54 -9.28 6.83
N PHE A 82 5.70 -8.63 6.62
CA PHE A 82 6.11 -7.44 7.38
C PHE A 82 6.05 -6.14 6.56
N PHE A 83 4.94 -5.41 6.66
CA PHE A 83 4.68 -4.19 5.87
C PHE A 83 5.03 -2.86 6.56
N ASP A 84 5.91 -2.87 7.58
CA ASP A 84 6.25 -1.65 8.33
C ASP A 84 6.96 -0.60 7.46
N ARG A 85 7.75 -1.05 6.48
CA ARG A 85 8.41 -0.20 5.48
C ARG A 85 8.09 -0.68 4.07
N ILE A 86 6.86 -0.40 3.61
CA ILE A 86 6.35 -0.76 2.27
C ILE A 86 7.36 -0.40 1.18
N ASP A 87 7.92 0.80 1.26
CA ASP A 87 8.92 1.30 0.33
C ASP A 87 10.11 0.34 0.17
N ARG A 88 10.60 -0.22 1.28
CA ARG A 88 11.72 -1.14 1.27
C ARG A 88 11.31 -2.52 0.75
N VAL A 89 10.23 -3.08 1.29
CA VAL A 89 9.83 -4.46 0.98
C VAL A 89 9.34 -4.60 -0.46
N PHE A 90 8.61 -3.59 -0.98
CA PHE A 90 8.16 -3.59 -2.37
C PHE A 90 9.20 -3.08 -3.36
N SER A 91 10.32 -2.47 -2.92
CA SER A 91 11.36 -1.95 -3.84
C SER A 91 11.95 -2.98 -4.79
N SER A 92 11.90 -4.27 -4.45
CA SER A 92 12.44 -5.36 -5.28
C SER A 92 11.53 -5.76 -6.44
N GLY A 93 10.25 -5.35 -6.43
CA GLY A 93 9.24 -5.77 -7.40
C GLY A 93 8.70 -7.19 -7.19
N VAL A 94 9.34 -8.04 -6.39
CA VAL A 94 8.93 -9.43 -6.18
C VAL A 94 7.56 -9.53 -5.51
N LEU A 95 7.32 -8.75 -4.46
CA LEU A 95 6.01 -8.73 -3.78
C LEU A 95 4.88 -8.20 -4.69
N ILE A 96 5.18 -7.31 -5.63
CA ILE A 96 4.19 -6.88 -6.64
C ILE A 96 3.83 -8.06 -7.55
N ALA A 97 4.83 -8.81 -8.01
CA ALA A 97 4.60 -10.00 -8.82
C ALA A 97 3.76 -11.04 -8.07
N GLU A 98 4.02 -11.25 -6.78
CA GLU A 98 3.24 -12.16 -5.94
C GLU A 98 1.78 -11.73 -5.79
N VAL A 99 1.52 -10.44 -5.51
CA VAL A 99 0.16 -9.88 -5.43
C VAL A 99 -0.59 -10.10 -6.75
N ILE A 100 0.04 -9.78 -7.88
CA ILE A 100 -0.60 -9.93 -9.19
C ILE A 100 -0.82 -11.41 -9.52
N ASN A 101 0.16 -12.28 -9.25
CA ASN A 101 0.06 -13.72 -9.49
C ASN A 101 -1.03 -14.37 -8.63
N TYR A 102 -1.32 -13.85 -7.43
CA TYR A 102 -2.37 -14.39 -6.56
C TYR A 102 -3.76 -14.23 -7.17
N PHE A 103 -4.05 -13.05 -7.73
CA PHE A 103 -5.36 -12.76 -8.34
C PHE A 103 -5.43 -13.11 -9.83
N CYS A 104 -4.31 -13.01 -10.55
CA CYS A 104 -4.22 -13.19 -11.99
C CYS A 104 -2.95 -13.99 -12.34
N PRO A 105 -2.92 -15.32 -12.08
CA PRO A 105 -1.74 -16.14 -12.35
C PRO A 105 -1.35 -16.17 -13.84
N ASP A 106 -2.30 -16.01 -14.76
CA ASP A 106 -2.06 -16.08 -16.22
C ASP A 106 -1.22 -14.90 -16.77
N ILE A 107 -1.27 -13.75 -16.09
CA ILE A 107 -0.59 -12.55 -16.57
C ILE A 107 0.81 -12.37 -15.97
N CYS A 108 1.08 -13.00 -14.82
CA CYS A 108 2.31 -12.84 -14.07
C CYS A 108 2.73 -14.15 -13.41
N ASP A 109 3.93 -14.64 -13.76
CA ASP A 109 4.57 -15.76 -13.07
C ASP A 109 5.61 -15.21 -12.08
N LYS A 110 5.33 -15.36 -10.78
CA LYS A 110 6.22 -14.88 -9.71
C LYS A 110 7.61 -15.52 -9.74
N ARG A 111 7.78 -16.72 -10.31
CA ARG A 111 9.07 -17.45 -10.34
C ARG A 111 10.12 -16.75 -11.20
N GLN A 112 9.70 -15.84 -12.07
CA GLN A 112 10.59 -15.08 -12.95
C GLN A 112 11.29 -13.91 -12.26
N TYR A 113 10.93 -13.60 -11.01
CA TYR A 113 11.44 -12.45 -10.27
C TYR A 113 12.18 -12.90 -9.01
N PHE A 114 13.38 -12.35 -8.81
CA PHE A 114 14.24 -12.73 -7.69
C PHE A 114 14.45 -11.58 -6.72
N GLN A 115 14.56 -11.89 -5.43
CA GLN A 115 14.85 -10.89 -4.42
C GLN A 115 16.31 -10.46 -4.52
N TRP A 116 16.53 -9.19 -4.87
CA TRP A 116 17.87 -8.60 -4.99
C TRP A 116 18.06 -7.44 -4.03
N ASN A 117 19.27 -7.32 -3.49
CA ASN A 117 19.67 -6.14 -2.72
C ASN A 117 20.25 -5.02 -3.61
N SER A 118 20.83 -5.38 -4.77
CA SER A 118 21.42 -4.43 -5.73
C SER A 118 20.35 -3.66 -6.49
N SER A 119 20.47 -2.33 -6.54
CA SER A 119 19.53 -1.45 -7.26
C SER A 119 19.44 -1.78 -8.75
N LYS A 120 20.55 -2.17 -9.40
CA LYS A 120 20.58 -2.55 -10.82
C LYS A 120 19.73 -3.81 -11.08
N ASN A 121 19.83 -4.79 -10.20
CA ASN A 121 19.07 -6.04 -10.35
C ASN A 121 17.58 -5.83 -10.01
N LYS A 122 17.29 -5.00 -9.00
CA LYS A 122 15.90 -4.57 -8.73
C LYS A 122 15.31 -3.84 -9.93
N GLN A 123 16.08 -2.97 -10.60
CA GLN A 123 15.64 -2.27 -11.80
C GLN A 123 15.26 -3.24 -12.91
N SER A 124 16.06 -4.30 -13.13
CA SER A 124 15.73 -5.35 -14.11
C SER A 124 14.39 -6.02 -13.81
N ASN A 125 14.09 -6.35 -12.53
CA ASN A 125 12.76 -6.87 -12.16
C ASN A 125 11.62 -5.89 -12.54
N TRP A 126 11.81 -4.60 -12.27
CA TRP A 126 10.81 -3.58 -12.60
C TRP A 126 10.63 -3.37 -14.10
N GLU A 127 11.71 -3.43 -14.88
CA GLU A 127 11.66 -3.37 -16.34
C GLU A 127 10.92 -4.59 -16.91
N ALA A 128 11.18 -5.79 -16.39
CA ALA A 128 10.47 -7.00 -16.78
C ALA A 128 8.97 -6.93 -16.44
N LEU A 129 8.59 -6.47 -15.24
CA LEU A 129 7.20 -6.24 -14.87
C LEU A 129 6.53 -5.21 -15.80
N ASN A 130 7.23 -4.13 -16.11
CA ASN A 130 6.73 -3.06 -16.97
C ASN A 130 6.58 -3.46 -18.44
N TYR A 131 7.38 -4.41 -18.90
CA TYR A 131 7.29 -4.94 -20.25
C TYR A 131 6.22 -6.02 -20.37
N LYS A 132 6.15 -6.96 -19.42
CA LYS A 132 5.33 -8.18 -19.52
C LYS A 132 3.97 -8.10 -18.82
N VAL A 133 3.89 -7.43 -17.67
CA VAL A 133 2.75 -7.55 -16.74
C VAL A 133 1.88 -6.29 -16.74
N PHE A 134 2.45 -5.11 -16.50
CA PHE A 134 1.67 -3.87 -16.43
C PHE A 134 0.86 -3.55 -17.70
N PRO A 135 1.32 -3.85 -18.93
CA PRO A 135 0.52 -3.64 -20.13
C PRO A 135 -0.77 -4.45 -20.12
N LYS A 136 -0.74 -5.67 -19.55
CA LYS A 136 -1.92 -6.53 -19.38
C LYS A 136 -2.89 -5.97 -18.33
N LEU A 137 -2.39 -5.17 -17.38
CA LEU A 137 -3.19 -4.38 -16.42
C LEU A 137 -3.62 -3.01 -17.00
N GLY A 138 -3.30 -2.71 -18.26
CA GLY A 138 -3.70 -1.47 -18.93
C GLY A 138 -2.86 -0.24 -18.57
N PHE A 139 -1.61 -0.41 -18.11
CA PHE A 139 -0.71 0.74 -17.89
C PHE A 139 0.77 0.42 -18.06
N ARG A 140 1.61 1.46 -18.12
CA ARG A 140 3.08 1.35 -18.09
C ARG A 140 3.68 2.39 -17.15
N LEU A 141 4.87 2.10 -16.65
CA LEU A 141 5.70 2.98 -15.85
C LEU A 141 6.78 3.62 -16.71
N ASN A 142 7.04 4.90 -16.48
CA ASN A 142 8.17 5.61 -17.08
C ASN A 142 9.43 5.34 -16.25
N GLY A 143 10.63 5.52 -16.84
CA GLY A 143 11.90 5.34 -16.12
C GLY A 143 11.99 6.17 -14.84
N LYS A 144 11.41 7.39 -14.83
CA LYS A 144 11.30 8.23 -13.62
C LYS A 144 10.48 7.58 -12.50
N HIS A 145 9.39 6.88 -12.83
CA HIS A 145 8.58 6.16 -11.86
C HIS A 145 9.37 5.00 -11.23
N ILE A 146 10.08 4.22 -12.05
CA ILE A 146 10.92 3.11 -11.59
C ILE A 146 12.03 3.65 -10.68
N ALA A 147 12.72 4.73 -11.07
CA ALA A 147 13.74 5.37 -10.25
C ALA A 147 13.21 5.84 -8.88
N ASN A 148 12.00 6.40 -8.84
CA ASN A 148 11.35 6.83 -7.60
C ASN A 148 11.00 5.65 -6.67
N ILE A 149 10.67 4.49 -7.24
CA ILE A 149 10.41 3.28 -6.45
C ILE A 149 11.70 2.69 -5.87
N LEU A 150 12.78 2.67 -6.66
CA LEU A 150 14.06 2.14 -6.22
C LEU A 150 14.74 3.03 -5.18
N ASN A 151 14.61 4.35 -5.32
CA ASN A 151 15.25 5.34 -4.46
C ASN A 151 14.22 6.32 -3.86
N PRO A 152 13.34 5.84 -2.95
CA PRO A 152 12.26 6.64 -2.40
C PRO A 152 12.74 7.83 -1.55
N PHE A 153 14.00 7.81 -1.09
CA PHE A 153 14.62 8.87 -0.29
C PHE A 153 15.61 9.76 -1.07
N SER A 154 15.71 9.60 -2.40
CA SER A 154 16.67 10.37 -3.22
C SER A 154 16.34 11.86 -3.34
N CYS A 155 15.13 12.27 -2.96
CA CYS A 155 14.85 13.68 -2.74
C CYS A 155 15.53 14.12 -1.43
N GLY A 156 16.74 14.70 -1.52
CA GLY A 156 17.49 15.26 -0.38
C GLY A 156 16.78 16.39 0.39
N LYS A 157 15.50 16.65 0.11
CA LYS A 157 14.63 17.52 0.90
C LYS A 157 13.63 16.62 1.63
N PHE A 158 13.81 16.49 2.95
CA PHE A 158 12.87 15.88 3.92
C PHE A 158 11.55 16.69 4.02
N GLN A 159 11.00 17.13 2.90
CA GLN A 159 9.74 17.86 2.87
C GLN A 159 8.59 16.87 2.97
N LYS A 160 7.80 17.02 4.04
CA LYS A 160 6.51 16.32 4.27
C LYS A 160 5.53 16.41 3.08
N ASN A 161 5.76 17.38 2.17
CA ASN A 161 4.93 17.66 0.99
C ASN A 161 5.62 17.35 -0.34
N CYS A 162 6.75 16.63 -0.36
CA CYS A 162 7.32 16.23 -1.64
C CYS A 162 6.35 15.28 -2.34
N GLU A 163 5.83 15.65 -3.50
CA GLU A 163 4.99 14.76 -4.33
C GLU A 163 5.72 13.48 -4.75
N ARG A 164 7.05 13.47 -4.62
CA ARG A 164 7.93 12.29 -4.70
C ARG A 164 7.81 11.35 -3.50
N GLY A 165 6.94 11.65 -2.53
CA GLY A 165 6.58 10.72 -1.46
C GLY A 165 6.16 9.37 -2.05
N PHE A 166 6.63 8.30 -1.42
CA PHE A 166 6.39 6.88 -1.70
C PHE A 166 5.44 6.57 -2.88
N PHE A 167 5.91 6.76 -4.12
CA PHE A 167 5.18 6.49 -5.36
C PHE A 167 4.57 5.07 -5.37
N ILE A 168 5.23 4.15 -4.66
CA ILE A 168 4.78 2.79 -4.45
C ILE A 168 3.33 2.69 -3.94
N TYR A 169 2.86 3.59 -3.06
CA TYR A 169 1.46 3.56 -2.62
C TYR A 169 0.49 3.88 -3.75
N LYS A 170 0.80 4.91 -4.57
CA LYS A 170 -0.02 5.25 -5.74
C LYS A 170 -0.08 4.08 -6.72
N LEU A 171 1.05 3.41 -6.92
CA LEU A 171 1.13 2.22 -7.75
C LEU A 171 0.29 1.07 -7.18
N LEU A 172 0.38 0.80 -5.88
CA LEU A 172 -0.38 -0.25 -5.21
C LEU A 172 -1.88 -0.02 -5.28
N PHE A 173 -2.35 1.22 -5.08
CA PHE A 173 -3.76 1.57 -5.31
C PHE A 173 -4.17 1.29 -6.75
N ARG A 174 -3.38 1.76 -7.72
CA ARG A 174 -3.66 1.54 -9.13
C ARG A 174 -3.70 0.04 -9.48
N ILE A 175 -2.79 -0.76 -8.94
CA ILE A 175 -2.78 -2.21 -9.14
C ILE A 175 -4.04 -2.83 -8.53
N ARG A 176 -4.39 -2.46 -7.29
CA ARG A 176 -5.60 -2.95 -6.62
C ARG A 176 -6.85 -2.70 -7.47
N ASP A 177 -7.01 -1.47 -7.96
CA ASP A 177 -8.17 -1.07 -8.75
C ASP A 177 -8.22 -1.83 -10.09
N LYS A 178 -7.06 -2.01 -10.75
CA LYS A 178 -6.97 -2.80 -11.99
C LYS A 178 -7.21 -4.29 -11.80
N LEU A 179 -6.80 -4.86 -10.67
CA LEU A 179 -7.11 -6.25 -10.34
C LEU A 179 -8.60 -6.43 -10.08
N ALA A 180 -9.24 -5.47 -9.40
CA ALA A 180 -10.68 -5.48 -9.17
C ALA A 180 -11.48 -5.36 -10.48
N GLU A 181 -11.00 -4.55 -11.45
CA GLU A 181 -11.60 -4.49 -12.80
C GLU A 181 -11.50 -5.82 -13.55
N LEU A 182 -10.37 -6.54 -13.43
CA LEU A 182 -10.14 -7.78 -14.16
C LEU A 182 -10.86 -8.99 -13.53
N ASN A 183 -10.94 -9.05 -12.20
CA ASN A 183 -11.56 -10.17 -11.47
C ASN A 183 -12.48 -9.68 -10.34
N PRO A 184 -13.67 -9.12 -10.65
CA PRO A 184 -14.57 -8.56 -9.63
C PRO A 184 -15.08 -9.61 -8.62
N SER A 185 -15.35 -10.84 -9.06
CA SER A 185 -15.93 -11.92 -8.24
C SER A 185 -14.98 -12.48 -7.18
N VAL A 186 -13.69 -12.19 -7.30
CA VAL A 186 -12.63 -12.62 -6.36
C VAL A 186 -12.30 -11.51 -5.36
N PHE A 187 -12.84 -10.30 -5.56
CA PHE A 187 -12.36 -9.08 -4.93
C PHE A 187 -13.33 -8.47 -3.92
N ASP A 188 -13.96 -9.30 -3.08
CA ASP A 188 -14.34 -8.84 -1.74
C ASP A 188 -13.21 -9.17 -0.76
N TYR A 189 -12.19 -8.30 -0.73
CA TYR A 189 -11.07 -8.53 0.18
C TYR A 189 -11.46 -8.47 1.67
N ARG A 190 -12.67 -7.98 1.99
CA ARG A 190 -13.25 -8.03 3.33
C ARG A 190 -13.90 -9.38 3.64
N SER A 191 -14.21 -10.18 2.62
CA SER A 191 -14.64 -11.57 2.77
C SER A 191 -13.47 -12.57 2.80
N LEU A 192 -12.25 -12.14 2.47
CA LEU A 192 -11.05 -12.94 2.72
C LEU A 192 -10.90 -13.11 4.23
N SER A 193 -11.05 -14.34 4.73
CA SER A 193 -10.91 -14.65 6.16
C SER A 193 -9.51 -14.25 6.63
N TYR A 194 -9.41 -13.06 7.24
CA TYR A 194 -8.21 -12.62 7.91
C TYR A 194 -7.92 -13.60 9.06
N VAL A 195 -6.85 -14.38 8.93
CA VAL A 195 -6.30 -15.13 10.07
C VAL A 195 -5.32 -14.18 10.75
N PRO A 196 -5.68 -13.56 11.89
CA PRO A 196 -4.71 -12.82 12.67
C PRO A 196 -3.53 -13.73 13.00
N PRO A 197 -2.29 -13.21 13.06
CA PRO A 197 -1.21 -13.97 13.66
C PRO A 197 -1.66 -14.36 15.07
N SER A 198 -1.80 -15.65 15.32
CA SER A 198 -2.08 -16.18 16.65
C SER A 198 -1.01 -15.68 17.62
N THR A 199 -1.33 -14.65 18.40
CA THR A 199 -0.59 -14.31 19.61
C THR A 199 -0.96 -15.33 20.69
N SER A 200 -0.42 -16.54 20.56
CA SER A 200 -0.23 -17.49 21.66
C SER A 200 0.45 -18.75 21.12
N CYS A 201 1.76 -18.70 20.96
CA CYS A 201 2.55 -19.91 21.09
C CYS A 201 2.65 -20.17 22.60
N THR A 202 1.72 -20.93 23.18
CA THR A 202 1.89 -21.55 24.50
C THR A 202 2.33 -22.99 24.32
N ASP A 203 3.45 -23.18 23.63
CA ASP A 203 4.19 -24.43 23.70
C ASP A 203 5.41 -24.18 24.59
N ASN A 204 5.27 -24.54 25.86
CA ASN A 204 6.30 -24.45 26.89
C ASN A 204 7.44 -25.47 26.69
N ASN A 205 7.82 -25.77 25.45
CA ASN A 205 8.96 -26.64 25.22
C ASN A 205 9.68 -26.39 23.89
N CYS A 206 9.92 -25.12 23.56
CA CYS A 206 11.00 -24.76 22.66
C CYS A 206 12.12 -24.19 23.51
N GLU A 207 13.22 -24.94 23.61
CA GLU A 207 14.45 -24.51 24.25
C GLU A 207 15.07 -23.38 23.42
N THR A 208 14.51 -22.18 23.61
CA THR A 208 15.00 -20.96 23.00
C THR A 208 16.30 -20.57 23.70
N THR A 209 17.42 -20.70 22.99
CA THR A 209 18.54 -19.79 23.20
C THR A 209 18.03 -18.38 22.94
N LYS A 210 17.68 -17.67 24.01
CA LYS A 210 17.10 -16.33 23.96
C LYS A 210 18.09 -15.37 23.29
N ARG A 211 17.88 -15.07 22.01
CA ARG A 211 18.49 -13.88 21.37
C ARG A 211 17.78 -12.64 21.91
N PRO A 212 18.49 -11.65 22.46
CA PRO A 212 17.86 -10.42 22.89
C PRO A 212 17.33 -9.62 21.69
N PRO A 213 16.24 -8.85 21.86
CA PRO A 213 15.65 -8.05 20.80
C PRO A 213 16.63 -6.97 20.32
N LYS A 214 16.78 -6.82 18.99
CA LYS A 214 17.66 -5.85 18.29
C LYS A 214 17.54 -4.39 18.73
N ARG A 215 16.57 -4.04 19.58
CA ARG A 215 16.33 -2.68 20.05
C ARG A 215 17.24 -2.29 21.23
N GLU A 216 17.78 -3.25 21.98
CA GLU A 216 18.73 -2.99 23.07
C GLU A 216 20.16 -2.72 22.58
N LEU A 217 20.54 -3.24 21.40
CA LEU A 217 21.88 -3.04 20.85
C LEU A 217 22.16 -1.58 20.43
N ARG A 218 21.11 -0.79 20.18
CA ARG A 218 21.26 0.60 19.74
C ARG A 218 21.67 1.54 20.90
N ASN A 219 21.38 1.18 22.14
CA ASN A 219 21.77 1.98 23.31
C ASN A 219 23.19 1.65 23.81
N MET A 220 23.77 0.51 23.38
CA MET A 220 25.16 0.12 23.65
C MET A 220 26.17 0.74 22.65
N LEU A 221 25.67 1.32 21.55
CA LEU A 221 26.45 1.89 20.46
C LEU A 221 26.85 3.36 20.68
N ASP A 222 26.42 3.98 21.77
CA ASP A 222 26.74 5.38 22.11
C ASP A 222 27.93 5.48 23.10
N ASN A 223 28.61 4.37 23.42
CA ASN A 223 29.81 4.38 24.28
C ASN A 223 31.09 4.51 23.41
N PRO A 224 31.90 5.58 23.55
CA PRO A 224 33.02 5.87 22.65
C PRO A 224 34.24 4.95 22.79
N CYS A 225 34.21 3.95 23.70
CA CYS A 225 35.39 3.16 24.06
C CYS A 225 35.52 1.81 23.33
N TYR A 226 34.54 1.37 22.53
CA TYR A 226 34.60 0.06 21.87
C TYR A 226 34.30 0.14 20.38
N SER A 227 35.20 -0.45 19.59
CA SER A 227 35.03 -0.64 18.16
C SER A 227 33.86 -1.59 17.86
N LYS A 228 33.31 -1.50 16.65
CA LYS A 228 32.22 -2.35 16.18
C LYS A 228 32.52 -3.86 16.28
N ILE A 229 33.80 -4.23 16.28
CA ILE A 229 34.25 -5.62 16.41
C ILE A 229 34.19 -6.05 17.89
N GLU A 230 34.66 -5.22 18.81
CA GLU A 230 34.59 -5.50 20.26
C GLU A 230 33.16 -5.63 20.77
N LEU A 231 32.22 -4.84 20.23
CA LEU A 231 30.78 -4.97 20.53
C LEU A 231 30.17 -6.27 20.00
N LEU A 232 30.70 -6.82 18.91
CA LEU A 232 30.25 -8.10 18.35
C LEU A 232 30.83 -9.30 19.13
N ILE A 233 32.02 -9.15 19.71
CA ILE A 233 32.64 -10.13 20.61
C ILE A 233 31.87 -10.17 21.94
N ALA A 234 31.62 -9.01 22.55
CA ALA A 234 30.87 -8.92 23.81
C ALA A 234 29.41 -9.41 23.70
N SER A 235 28.82 -9.38 22.50
CA SER A 235 27.46 -9.91 22.24
C SER A 235 27.44 -11.39 21.84
N GLY A 236 28.58 -12.08 21.85
CA GLY A 236 28.69 -13.52 21.60
C GLY A 236 28.40 -13.93 20.16
N TYR A 237 28.46 -12.99 19.20
CA TYR A 237 28.12 -13.25 17.79
C TYR A 237 29.27 -13.88 16.99
N TYR A 238 30.51 -13.80 17.48
CA TYR A 238 31.70 -14.40 16.89
C TYR A 238 32.66 -14.87 17.99
N ASP A 239 33.17 -16.10 17.87
CA ASP A 239 34.26 -16.61 18.70
C ASP A 239 35.61 -16.12 18.14
N GLU A 240 36.59 -15.83 18.99
CA GLU A 240 37.87 -15.18 18.59
C GLU A 240 38.58 -15.95 17.46
N LYS A 241 38.48 -17.29 17.51
CA LYS A 241 39.06 -18.21 16.51
C LYS A 241 38.43 -18.07 15.11
N GLU A 242 37.14 -17.77 15.04
CA GLU A 242 36.40 -17.62 13.78
C GLU A 242 36.78 -16.31 13.08
N ILE A 243 37.13 -15.28 13.86
CA ILE A 243 37.61 -13.99 13.37
C ILE A 243 39.03 -14.14 12.82
N GLU A 244 39.94 -14.77 13.56
CA GLU A 244 41.30 -15.03 13.09
C GLU A 244 41.30 -15.81 11.77
N LYS A 245 40.42 -16.82 11.65
CA LYS A 245 40.26 -17.58 10.42
C LYS A 245 39.85 -16.67 9.26
N ARG A 246 38.86 -15.80 9.46
CA ARG A 246 38.39 -14.85 8.42
C ARG A 246 39.42 -13.78 8.07
N GLN A 247 40.23 -13.36 9.04
CA GLN A 247 41.34 -12.43 8.81
C GLN A 247 42.43 -13.10 7.98
N LYS A 248 42.83 -14.32 8.32
CA LYS A 248 43.77 -15.13 7.53
C LYS A 248 43.25 -15.40 6.12
N GLU A 249 41.97 -15.74 5.97
CA GLU A 249 41.33 -15.90 4.65
C GLU A 249 41.31 -14.59 3.84
N LYS A 250 41.12 -13.44 4.50
CA LYS A 250 41.16 -12.13 3.84
C LYS A 250 42.58 -11.78 3.38
N GLU A 251 43.57 -11.96 4.25
CA GLU A 251 44.99 -11.76 3.90
C GLU A 251 45.43 -12.69 2.78
N GLN A 252 44.97 -13.94 2.77
CA GLN A 252 45.25 -14.88 1.69
C GLN A 252 44.64 -14.41 0.36
N ARG A 253 43.38 -14.00 0.36
CA ARG A 253 42.73 -13.42 -0.83
C ARG A 253 43.44 -12.16 -1.34
N ASP A 254 43.89 -11.31 -0.44
CA ASP A 254 44.59 -10.08 -0.82
C ASP A 254 46.01 -10.37 -1.34
N ARG A 255 46.71 -11.37 -0.79
CA ARG A 255 47.98 -11.89 -1.35
C ARG A 255 47.80 -12.53 -2.73
N GLU A 256 46.73 -13.30 -2.93
CA GLU A 256 46.40 -13.91 -4.24
C GLU A 256 46.08 -12.82 -5.28
N LYS A 257 45.33 -11.79 -4.90
CA LYS A 257 45.10 -10.62 -5.77
C LYS A 257 46.39 -9.88 -6.12
N ALA A 258 47.30 -9.71 -5.17
CA ALA A 258 48.60 -9.09 -5.42
C ALA A 258 49.45 -9.91 -6.41
N LYS A 259 49.51 -11.24 -6.24
CA LYS A 259 50.21 -12.17 -7.16
C LYS A 259 49.60 -12.20 -8.55
N ASN A 260 48.28 -12.16 -8.66
CA ASN A 260 47.60 -12.11 -9.96
C ASN A 260 47.81 -10.76 -10.66
N SER A 261 47.98 -9.66 -9.90
CA SER A 261 48.34 -8.36 -10.48
C SER A 261 49.79 -8.29 -10.98
N SER A 262 50.74 -8.99 -10.34
CA SER A 262 52.14 -9.02 -10.78
C SER A 262 52.38 -9.97 -11.96
N THR A 263 51.56 -11.01 -12.14
CA THR A 263 51.69 -11.96 -13.26
C THR A 263 51.18 -11.38 -14.59
N SER A 264 50.34 -10.34 -14.56
CA SER A 264 49.80 -9.67 -15.76
C SER A 264 50.78 -8.68 -16.43
N PHE A 265 51.93 -8.36 -15.81
CA PHE A 265 52.86 -7.33 -16.31
C PHE A 265 54.19 -7.89 -16.88
N SER A 266 54.41 -9.21 -16.83
CA SER A 266 55.69 -9.85 -17.17
C SER A 266 55.64 -10.74 -18.43
N SER A 267 54.77 -10.44 -19.40
CA SER A 267 54.68 -11.22 -20.65
C SER A 267 54.67 -10.36 -21.91
N HIS A 268 55.41 -9.26 -21.94
CA HIS A 268 55.74 -8.60 -23.21
C HIS A 268 57.00 -7.71 -23.11
N CYS A 269 58.19 -8.33 -23.15
CA CYS A 269 59.37 -7.74 -23.80
C CYS A 269 60.52 -8.76 -23.84
N THR A 270 60.69 -9.44 -24.96
CA THR A 270 61.97 -10.04 -25.35
C THR A 270 62.02 -10.10 -26.86
N ILE A 271 62.55 -9.05 -27.48
CA ILE A 271 63.14 -9.15 -28.82
C ILE A 271 64.62 -8.91 -28.61
N MET A 272 65.40 -9.95 -28.89
CA MET A 272 66.85 -9.94 -28.98
C MET A 272 67.24 -9.19 -30.25
N ASP A 273 68.18 -8.26 -30.14
CA ASP A 273 69.02 -7.88 -31.28
C ASP A 273 70.48 -8.20 -30.94
N ALA A 274 71.09 -8.92 -31.89
CA ALA A 274 72.41 -9.54 -31.84
C ALA A 274 73.55 -8.52 -32.10
N PRO A 275 74.80 -8.87 -31.77
CA PRO A 275 75.97 -8.02 -31.99
C PRO A 275 76.70 -8.37 -33.30
N GLU A 276 77.50 -7.42 -33.79
CA GLU A 276 78.84 -7.54 -34.45
C GLU A 276 79.09 -6.25 -35.25
N GLU A 277 80.03 -5.40 -34.83
CA GLU A 277 81.47 -5.41 -35.15
C GLU A 277 81.85 -4.97 -36.58
N VAL A 278 82.70 -3.92 -36.60
CA VAL A 278 83.85 -3.67 -37.47
C VAL A 278 83.70 -2.79 -38.74
N CYS A 279 84.66 -1.86 -38.82
CA CYS A 279 85.09 -0.91 -39.87
C CYS A 279 84.42 0.46 -39.93
#